data_AF-A0A1I6KNI9-F1
#
_entry.id   AF-A0A1I6KNI9-F1
#
_cell.length_a   1.000
_cell.length_b   1.000
_cell.length_c   1.000
_cell.angle_alpha   90.00
_cell.angle_beta   90.00
_cell.angle_gamma   90.00
#
_symmetry.space_group_name_H-M   'P 1'
#
loop_
_entity.id
_entity.type
_entity.pdbx_description
1 polymer ?
#
loop_
_entity_poly.entity_id
_entity_poly.type
_entity_poly.pdbx_seq_one_letter_code
_entity_poly.pdbx_strand_id
1 'polypeptide(L)'
;MTLAVPDDFPHPPFGGSLSGMQLKFSLTRGPDGRFHEPGSLPEERAEDFLRCCEVVDWAVGFLREKALKPKYAALTTEQMLEKFRVNLANDFEMPESYRSWILARLTDRLGQR
;
A
#
# COMPACT_ATOMS: atom_id res chain seq x y z
N MET A 1 8.51 -12.09 16.70
CA MET A 1 8.01 -12.94 15.59
C MET A 1 8.10 -12.09 14.34
N THR A 2 8.97 -12.43 13.40
CA THR A 2 9.07 -11.72 12.12
C THR A 2 7.85 -12.09 11.29
N LEU A 3 6.97 -11.13 11.05
CA LEU A 3 5.81 -11.31 10.18
C LEU A 3 6.32 -11.54 8.74
N ALA A 4 5.84 -12.59 8.09
CA ALA A 4 6.23 -12.89 6.72
C ALA A 4 5.52 -11.91 5.75
N VAL A 5 6.27 -10.96 5.21
CA VAL A 5 5.78 -10.05 4.16
C VAL A 5 5.70 -10.81 2.82
N PRO A 6 4.56 -10.77 2.10
CA PRO A 6 4.42 -11.42 0.80
C PRO A 6 5.42 -10.90 -0.24
N ASP A 7 5.84 -11.77 -1.16
CA ASP A 7 6.82 -11.41 -2.20
C ASP A 7 6.32 -10.31 -3.15
N ASP A 8 5.01 -10.19 -3.32
CA ASP A 8 4.39 -9.17 -4.17
C ASP A 8 4.13 -7.84 -3.45
N PHE A 9 4.46 -7.73 -2.17
CA PHE A 9 4.39 -6.45 -1.46
C PHE A 9 5.52 -5.54 -1.96
N PRO A 10 5.21 -4.31 -2.41
CA PRO A 10 6.19 -3.40 -2.99
C PRO A 10 7.35 -3.09 -2.04
N HIS A 11 8.52 -2.86 -2.62
CA HIS A 11 9.62 -2.25 -1.90
C HIS A 11 9.41 -0.73 -1.78
N PRO A 12 9.98 -0.10 -0.73
CA PRO A 12 10.00 1.35 -0.62
C PRO A 12 10.56 1.98 -1.92
N PRO A 13 10.01 3.12 -2.38
CA PRO A 13 10.50 3.76 -3.59
C PRO A 13 11.96 4.20 -3.41
N PHE A 14 12.84 3.70 -4.27
CA PHE A 14 14.24 4.16 -4.30
C PHE A 14 14.30 5.58 -4.85
N GLY A 15 15.00 6.48 -4.14
CA GLY A 15 15.24 7.83 -4.61
C GLY A 15 16.00 7.79 -5.93
N GLY A 16 15.37 8.24 -7.03
CA GLY A 16 15.96 8.16 -8.37
C GLY A 16 17.33 8.84 -8.45
N SER A 17 18.25 8.22 -9.19
CA SER A 17 19.51 8.84 -9.56
C SER A 17 19.31 9.70 -10.80
N LEU A 18 19.58 11.00 -10.69
CA LEU A 18 19.73 11.89 -11.85
C LEU A 18 21.17 11.81 -12.35
N SER A 19 21.36 11.88 -13.67
CA SER A 19 22.71 11.92 -14.26
C SER A 19 23.50 13.11 -13.69
N GLY A 20 24.68 12.84 -13.14
CA GLY A 20 25.51 13.84 -12.44
C GLY A 20 25.19 14.02 -10.95
N MET A 21 24.17 13.33 -10.43
CA MET A 21 23.83 13.33 -9.01
C MET A 21 24.45 12.10 -8.32
N GLN A 22 25.45 12.33 -7.47
CA GLN A 22 25.95 11.29 -6.59
C GLN A 22 24.98 11.14 -5.41
N LEU A 23 24.15 10.10 -5.45
CA LEU A 23 23.27 9.78 -4.32
C LEU A 23 24.13 9.41 -3.11
N LYS A 24 24.15 10.29 -2.11
CA LYS A 24 24.58 9.93 -0.76
C LYS A 24 23.41 9.19 -0.12
N PHE A 25 23.39 7.87 -0.26
CA PHE A 25 22.46 7.05 0.48
C PHE A 25 23.05 6.74 1.86
N SER A 26 22.22 6.87 2.89
CA SER A 26 22.53 6.34 4.22
C SER A 26 22.07 4.88 4.23
N LEU A 27 22.98 3.93 4.42
CA LEU A 27 22.60 2.53 4.67
C LEU A 27 22.46 2.30 6.16
N THR A 28 21.45 1.51 6.53
CA THR A 28 21.26 1.04 7.90
C THR A 28 21.75 -0.39 8.01
N ARG A 29 22.53 -0.70 9.05
CA ARG A 29 22.99 -2.06 9.30
C ARG A 29 21.87 -2.85 9.99
N GLY A 30 21.39 -3.90 9.34
CA GLY A 30 20.34 -4.76 9.87
C GLY A 30 20.85 -5.77 10.91
N PRO A 31 19.93 -6.47 11.60
CA PRO A 31 20.26 -7.49 12.61
C PRO A 31 21.04 -8.68 12.05
N ASP A 32 20.91 -8.95 10.74
CA ASP A 32 21.64 -9.97 9.99
C ASP A 32 23.06 -9.55 9.60
N GLY A 33 23.48 -8.35 10.02
CA GLY A 33 24.78 -7.76 9.72
C GLY A 33 24.90 -7.21 8.29
N ARG A 34 23.85 -7.29 7.46
CA ARG A 34 23.81 -6.73 6.11
C ARG A 34 23.41 -5.26 6.14
N PHE A 35 23.72 -4.55 5.06
CA PHE A 35 23.30 -3.17 4.89
C PHE A 35 22.03 -3.11 4.07
N HIS A 36 21.05 -2.37 4.56
CA HIS A 36 19.74 -2.17 3.95
C HIS A 36 19.53 -0.69 3.69
N GLU A 37 18.72 -0.40 2.69
CA GLU A 37 18.22 0.96 2.47
C GLU A 37 17.24 1.34 3.60
N PRO A 38 17.13 2.63 3.95
CA PRO A 38 16.13 3.08 4.92
C PRO A 38 14.72 2.67 4.48
N GLY A 39 13.92 2.12 5.39
CA GLY A 39 12.59 1.59 5.10
C GLY A 39 12.59 0.16 4.52
N SER A 40 13.76 -0.39 4.16
CA SER A 40 13.88 -1.75 3.60
C SER A 40 14.28 -2.81 4.63
N LEU A 41 14.48 -2.44 5.90
CA LEU A 41 14.71 -3.43 6.94
C LEU A 41 13.49 -4.37 7.05
N PRO A 42 13.70 -5.67 7.38
CA PRO A 42 12.59 -6.62 7.50
C PRO A 42 11.48 -6.15 8.44
N GLU A 43 11.84 -5.52 9.55
CA GLU A 43 10.91 -4.95 10.53
C GLU A 43 10.13 -3.75 9.97
N GLU A 44 10.80 -2.81 9.30
CA GLU A 44 10.16 -1.64 8.67
C GLU A 44 9.19 -2.08 7.57
N ARG A 45 9.62 -3.05 6.75
CA ARG A 45 8.79 -3.62 5.68
C ARG A 45 7.57 -4.35 6.25
N ALA A 46 7.71 -5.02 7.39
CA ALA A 46 6.60 -5.68 8.07
C ALA A 46 5.60 -4.67 8.65
N GLU A 47 6.08 -3.55 9.21
CA GLU A 47 5.22 -2.47 9.69
C GLU A 47 4.45 -1.79 8.56
N ASP A 48 5.13 -1.48 7.45
CA ASP A 48 4.50 -0.91 6.25
C ASP A 48 3.44 -1.86 5.66
N PHE A 49 3.74 -3.16 5.62
CA PHE A 49 2.79 -4.17 5.18
C PHE A 49 1.55 -4.22 6.08
N LEU A 50 1.72 -4.23 7.41
CA LEU A 50 0.61 -4.22 8.36
C LEU A 50 -0.26 -2.97 8.20
N ARG A 51 0.36 -1.80 8.06
CA ARG A 51 -0.35 -0.54 7.80
C ARG A 51 -1.17 -0.62 6.51
N CYS A 52 -0.61 -1.16 5.44
CA CYS A 52 -1.34 -1.34 4.18
C CYS A 52 -2.50 -2.34 4.33
N CYS A 53 -2.32 -3.42 5.10
CA CYS A 53 -3.39 -4.36 5.41
C CYS A 53 -4.54 -3.70 6.18
N GLU A 54 -4.24 -2.88 7.18
CA GLU A 54 -5.25 -2.13 7.94
C GLU A 54 -6.06 -1.19 7.04
N VAL A 55 -5.39 -0.50 6.10
CA VAL A 55 -6.08 0.35 5.12
C VAL A 55 -7.00 -0.47 4.22
N VAL A 56 -6.56 -1.65 3.77
CA VAL A 56 -7.41 -2.57 2.99
C VAL A 56 -8.62 -3.01 3.81
N ASP A 57 -8.44 -3.45 5.06
CA ASP A 57 -9.52 -3.91 5.93
C ASP A 57 -10.55 -2.80 6.18
N TRP A 58 -10.06 -1.60 6.53
CA TRP A 58 -10.90 -0.42 6.71
C TRP A 58 -11.68 -0.08 5.44
N ALA A 59 -11.02 -0.06 4.28
CA ALA A 59 -11.65 0.29 3.02
C ALA A 59 -12.70 -0.74 2.57
N VAL A 60 -12.46 -2.04 2.80
CA VAL A 60 -13.48 -3.08 2.58
C VAL A 60 -14.71 -2.84 3.45
N GLY A 61 -14.51 -2.59 4.74
CA GLY A 61 -15.61 -2.30 5.67
C GLY A 61 -16.40 -1.05 5.25
N PHE A 62 -15.68 0.03 4.94
CA PHE A 62 -16.24 1.28 4.48
C PHE A 62 -17.07 1.12 3.20
N LEU A 63 -16.54 0.42 2.18
CA LEU A 63 -17.23 0.22 0.91
C LEU A 63 -18.47 -0.66 1.08
N ARG A 64 -18.40 -1.71 1.91
CA ARG A 64 -19.56 -2.56 2.24
C ARG A 64 -20.65 -1.76 2.96
N GLU A 65 -20.29 -0.94 3.95
CA GLU A 65 -21.25 -0.10 4.66
C GLU A 65 -21.88 0.95 3.73
N LYS A 66 -21.08 1.54 2.82
CA LYS A 66 -21.57 2.48 1.82
C LYS A 66 -22.57 1.83 0.88
N ALA A 67 -22.32 0.60 0.42
CA ALA A 67 -23.21 -0.13 -0.45
C ALA A 67 -24.62 -0.36 0.16
N LEU A 68 -24.73 -0.42 1.49
CA LEU A 68 -26.01 -0.57 2.20
C LEU A 68 -26.83 0.73 2.29
N LYS A 69 -26.23 1.89 2.02
CA LYS A 69 -26.92 3.18 2.17
C LYS A 69 -27.74 3.47 0.91
N PRO A 70 -29.02 3.90 1.03
CA PRO A 70 -29.91 4.13 -0.12
C PRO A 70 -29.34 5.05 -1.20
N LYS A 71 -28.55 6.07 -0.79
CA LYS A 71 -27.92 7.01 -1.72
C LYS A 71 -26.84 6.41 -2.63
N TYR A 72 -26.35 5.21 -2.32
CA TYR A 72 -25.36 4.49 -3.13
C TYR A 72 -25.94 3.21 -3.74
N ALA A 73 -27.24 2.93 -3.57
CA ALA A 73 -27.87 1.72 -4.10
C ALA A 73 -27.81 1.63 -5.64
N ALA A 74 -27.70 2.77 -6.32
CA ALA A 74 -27.55 2.85 -7.77
C ALA A 74 -26.09 2.71 -8.26
N LEU A 75 -25.10 2.68 -7.35
CA LEU A 75 -23.70 2.54 -7.72
C LEU A 75 -23.29 1.07 -7.74
N THR A 76 -22.59 0.68 -8.80
CA THR A 76 -21.93 -0.63 -8.83
C THR A 76 -20.68 -0.63 -7.95
N THR A 77 -20.18 -1.82 -7.60
CA THR A 77 -18.93 -1.98 -6.85
C THR A 77 -17.77 -1.30 -7.58
N GLU A 78 -17.71 -1.42 -8.91
CA GLU A 78 -16.67 -0.82 -9.75
C GLU A 78 -16.69 0.71 -9.67
N GLN A 79 -17.88 1.32 -9.67
CA GLN A 79 -18.01 2.77 -9.54
C GLN A 79 -17.60 3.27 -8.14
N MET A 80 -17.86 2.48 -7.10
CA MET A 80 -17.40 2.81 -5.74
C MET A 80 -15.88 2.65 -5.61
N LEU A 81 -15.31 1.61 -6.22
CA LEU A 81 -13.87 1.38 -6.31
C LEU A 81 -13.17 2.51 -7.07
N GLU A 82 -13.73 2.98 -8.18
CA GLU A 82 -13.13 4.08 -8.94
C GLU A 82 -13.09 5.38 -8.14
N LYS A 83 -14.14 5.69 -7.38
CA LYS A 83 -14.14 6.83 -6.45
C LYS A 83 -13.08 6.68 -5.36
N PHE A 84 -12.92 5.46 -4.84
CA PHE A 84 -11.87 5.18 -3.87
C PHE A 84 -10.47 5.32 -4.48
N ARG A 85 -10.25 4.85 -5.70
CA ARG A 85 -9.01 4.99 -6.46
C ARG A 85 -8.61 6.45 -6.60
N VAL A 86 -9.54 7.32 -6.98
CA VAL A 86 -9.28 8.76 -7.11
C VAL A 86 -8.91 9.38 -5.76
N ASN A 87 -9.62 9.01 -4.68
CA ASN A 87 -9.29 9.51 -3.34
C ASN A 87 -7.90 9.04 -2.87
N LEU A 88 -7.58 7.77 -3.08
CA LEU A 88 -6.28 7.20 -2.72
C LEU A 88 -5.16 7.83 -3.54
N ALA A 89 -5.37 8.09 -4.84
CA ALA A 89 -4.38 8.75 -5.69
C ALA A 89 -4.05 10.19 -5.24
N ASN A 90 -4.98 10.86 -4.55
CA ASN A 90 -4.78 12.18 -3.98
C ASN A 90 -4.10 12.16 -2.60
N ASP A 91 -3.82 10.98 -2.04
CA ASP A 91 -3.06 10.82 -0.80
C ASP A 91 -1.56 10.95 -1.09
N PHE A 92 -0.99 12.13 -0.83
CA PHE A 92 0.42 12.42 -1.08
C PHE A 92 1.37 11.80 -0.05
N GLU A 93 0.87 11.30 1.08
CA GLU A 93 1.70 10.71 2.13
C GLU A 93 2.07 9.26 1.81
N MET A 94 1.29 8.60 0.94
CA MET A 94 1.50 7.21 0.57
C MET A 94 2.24 7.06 -0.78
N PRO A 95 3.28 6.22 -0.87
CA PRO A 95 3.91 5.88 -2.14
C PRO A 95 2.93 5.28 -3.16
N GLU A 96 3.13 5.58 -4.45
CA GLU A 96 2.29 5.06 -5.54
C GLU A 96 2.25 3.53 -5.60
N SER A 97 3.39 2.89 -5.34
CA SER A 97 3.49 1.43 -5.31
C SER A 97 2.59 0.82 -4.22
N TYR A 98 2.52 1.45 -3.05
CA TYR A 98 1.69 1.02 -1.93
C TYR A 98 0.21 1.22 -2.25
N ARG A 99 -0.14 2.38 -2.81
CA ARG A 99 -1.51 2.67 -3.28
C ARG A 99 -1.99 1.63 -4.30
N SER A 100 -1.14 1.30 -5.26
CA SER A 100 -1.45 0.30 -6.30
C SER A 100 -1.66 -1.09 -5.71
N TRP A 101 -0.82 -1.50 -4.76
CA TRP A 101 -0.97 -2.78 -4.05
C TRP A 101 -2.27 -2.84 -3.26
N ILE A 102 -2.63 -1.78 -2.53
CA ILE A 102 -3.90 -1.68 -1.79
C ILE A 102 -5.11 -1.83 -2.72
N LEU A 103 -5.10 -1.15 -3.87
CA LEU A 103 -6.19 -1.23 -4.85
C LEU A 103 -6.36 -2.63 -5.44
N ALA A 104 -5.25 -3.33 -5.73
CA ALA A 104 -5.29 -4.71 -6.18
C ALA A 104 -5.96 -5.60 -5.13
N ARG A 105 -5.55 -5.49 -3.86
CA ARG A 105 -6.14 -6.26 -2.75
C ARG A 105 -7.60 -5.94 -2.49
N LEU A 106 -8.00 -4.69 -2.65
CA LEU A 106 -9.41 -4.30 -2.54
C LEU A 106 -10.25 -4.91 -3.67
N THR A 107 -9.73 -4.90 -4.89
CA THR A 107 -10.40 -5.51 -6.05
C THR A 107 -10.58 -7.00 -5.84
N ASP A 108 -9.53 -7.72 -5.40
CA ASP A 108 -9.59 -9.16 -5.12
C ASP A 108 -10.67 -9.47 -4.06
N ARG A 109 -10.67 -8.75 -2.94
CA ARG A 109 -11.60 -9.01 -1.82
C ARG A 109 -13.05 -8.64 -2.09
N LEU A 110 -13.30 -7.71 -3.01
CA LEU A 110 -14.65 -7.31 -3.40
C LEU A 110 -15.15 -8.09 -4.62
N GLY A 111 -14.25 -8.62 -5.44
CA GLY A 111 -14.54 -9.45 -6.62
C GLY A 111 -14.79 -10.93 -6.32
N GLN A 112 -14.39 -11.44 -5.15
CA GLN A 112 -14.68 -12.81 -4.68
C GLN A 112 -16.15 -13.05 -4.28
N ARG A 113 -17.11 -12.64 -5.12
CA ARG A 113 -18.54 -12.93 -4.95
C ARG A 113 -18.99 -14.16 -5.73
#